data_AF-A0A4P2STN8-F1
#
_entry.id   AF-A0A4P2STN8-F1
#
_cell.length_a   1.000
_cell.length_b   1.000
_cell.length_c   1.000
_cell.angle_alpha   90.00
_cell.angle_beta   90.00
_cell.angle_gamma   90.00
#
_symmetry.space_group_name_H-M   'P 1'
#
loop_
_entity.id
_entity.type
_entity.pdbx_description
1 polymer ?
#
loop_
_entity_poly.entity_id
_entity_poly.type
_entity_poly.pdbx_seq_one_letter_code
_entity_poly.pdbx_strand_id
1 'polypeptide(L)'
;SKTPQSKSSYINQPISNKKVSQYRIRLEEKQKLRFHYGITERQLLKYVRIARRAKGSTGQVLLQLLEMRLDNVIFRLGMAPTIPGARQLVNHRHILVNDHTVNIPSYRCKPQDFISIKDRQKSQAIITRSMDYSRGYKTPNHLTLDSSQKKGSVNQIIDRESIGLKINELLVVEYYSRQA
;
A
#
# COMPACT_ATOMS: atom_id res chain seq x y z
N SER A 1 -45.59 -37.00 5.97
CA SER A 1 -44.44 -36.40 5.28
C SER A 1 -43.54 -35.72 6.30
N LYS A 2 -42.44 -36.35 6.71
CA LYS A 2 -41.49 -35.80 7.69
C LYS A 2 -40.35 -35.10 6.94
N THR A 3 -40.25 -33.78 7.06
CA THR A 3 -39.08 -33.01 6.63
C THR A 3 -37.95 -33.14 7.66
N PRO A 4 -36.72 -33.53 7.29
CA PRO A 4 -35.60 -33.52 8.22
C PRO A 4 -35.03 -32.09 8.31
N GLN A 5 -35.06 -31.51 9.52
CA GLN A 5 -34.30 -30.31 9.82
C GLN A 5 -32.79 -30.63 9.79
N SER A 6 -32.04 -29.94 8.92
CA SER A 6 -30.58 -30.03 8.87
C SER A 6 -29.98 -29.30 10.08
N LYS A 7 -29.57 -30.05 11.11
CA LYS A 7 -28.67 -29.55 12.15
C LYS A 7 -27.27 -29.42 11.56
N SER A 8 -26.91 -28.25 11.04
CA SER A 8 -25.51 -27.92 10.78
C SER A 8 -24.89 -27.38 12.06
N SER A 9 -24.54 -28.29 12.96
CA SER A 9 -23.68 -27.97 14.10
C SER A 9 -22.25 -27.85 13.57
N TYR A 10 -21.88 -26.66 13.09
CA TYR A 10 -20.46 -26.35 12.90
C TYR A 10 -19.81 -26.38 14.28
N ILE A 11 -19.01 -27.42 14.47
CA ILE A 11 -18.24 -27.69 15.67
C ILE A 11 -17.33 -26.48 15.91
N ASN A 12 -17.69 -25.64 16.87
CA ASN A 12 -16.76 -24.71 17.51
C ASN A 12 -15.78 -25.55 18.34
N GLN A 13 -14.78 -26.16 17.70
CA GLN A 13 -13.63 -26.66 18.43
C GLN A 13 -12.86 -25.44 18.96
N PRO A 14 -12.54 -25.37 20.27
CA PRO A 14 -11.65 -24.35 20.77
C PRO A 14 -10.30 -24.56 20.09
N ILE A 15 -9.88 -23.59 19.27
CA ILE A 15 -8.53 -23.55 18.70
C ILE A 15 -7.58 -23.70 19.88
N SER A 16 -6.83 -24.79 19.94
CA SER A 16 -5.93 -25.06 21.06
C SER A 16 -5.10 -23.80 21.29
N ASN A 17 -5.12 -23.28 22.52
CA ASN A 17 -4.36 -22.12 22.98
C ASN A 17 -2.84 -22.46 23.00
N LYS A 18 -2.30 -22.89 21.86
CA LYS A 18 -0.87 -23.08 21.66
C LYS A 18 -0.25 -21.70 21.75
N LYS A 19 0.62 -21.49 22.75
CA LYS A 19 1.44 -20.29 22.88
C LYS A 19 2.02 -19.95 21.50
N VAL A 20 1.58 -18.82 20.94
CA VAL A 20 2.01 -18.39 19.61
C VAL A 20 3.52 -18.20 19.68
N SER A 21 4.26 -18.87 18.79
CA SER A 21 5.72 -18.74 18.79
C SER A 21 6.12 -17.32 18.37
N GLN A 22 7.23 -16.83 18.91
CA GLN A 22 7.79 -15.52 18.52
C GLN A 22 8.12 -15.46 17.02
N TYR A 23 8.43 -16.60 16.40
CA TYR A 23 8.58 -16.68 14.94
C TYR A 23 7.26 -16.40 14.22
N ARG A 24 6.16 -17.03 14.65
CA ARG A 24 4.84 -16.86 14.03
C ARG A 24 4.35 -15.41 14.13
N ILE A 25 4.53 -14.76 15.27
CA ILE A 25 4.15 -13.34 15.47
C ILE A 25 4.87 -12.45 14.44
N ARG A 26 6.19 -12.61 14.30
CA ARG A 26 6.99 -11.84 13.34
C ARG A 26 6.63 -12.14 11.89
N LEU A 27 6.39 -13.41 11.58
CA LEU A 27 5.94 -13.83 10.25
C LEU A 27 4.60 -13.19 9.90
N GLU A 28 3.64 -13.18 10.82
CA GLU A 28 2.32 -12.58 10.61
C GLU A 28 2.42 -11.07 10.34
N GLU A 29 3.19 -10.32 11.13
CA GLU A 29 3.42 -8.88 10.88
C GLU A 29 4.04 -8.64 9.50
N LYS A 30 5.08 -9.41 9.15
CA LYS A 30 5.70 -9.32 7.81
C LYS A 30 4.69 -9.60 6.70
N GLN A 31 3.84 -10.62 6.86
CA GLN A 31 2.84 -10.95 5.85
C GLN A 31 1.76 -9.87 5.72
N LYS A 32 1.31 -9.28 6.84
CA LYS A 32 0.39 -8.12 6.83
C LYS A 32 0.97 -6.99 5.99
N LEU A 33 2.24 -6.63 6.22
CA LEU A 33 2.93 -5.59 5.44
C LEU A 33 2.98 -5.93 3.95
N ARG A 34 3.41 -7.16 3.63
CA ARG A 34 3.59 -7.62 2.25
C ARG A 34 2.28 -7.60 1.47
N PHE A 35 1.21 -8.09 2.07
CA PHE A 35 -0.11 -8.15 1.44
C PHE A 35 -0.78 -6.78 1.35
N HIS A 36 -0.61 -5.91 2.35
CA HIS A 36 -1.16 -4.55 2.32
C HIS A 36 -0.66 -3.78 1.10
N TYR A 37 0.65 -3.74 0.86
CA TYR A 37 1.24 -3.06 -0.31
C TYR A 37 1.24 -3.93 -1.58
N GLY A 38 0.78 -5.19 -1.48
CA GLY A 38 0.70 -6.12 -2.60
C GLY A 38 2.04 -6.36 -3.30
N ILE A 39 3.12 -6.52 -2.53
CA ILE A 39 4.49 -6.74 -3.04
C ILE A 39 4.95 -8.18 -2.86
N THR A 40 5.96 -8.58 -3.63
CA THR A 40 6.58 -9.91 -3.49
C THR A 40 7.54 -9.95 -2.29
N GLU A 41 7.83 -11.15 -1.78
CA GLU A 41 8.82 -11.34 -0.70
C GLU A 41 10.19 -10.79 -1.10
N ARG A 42 10.61 -11.04 -2.35
CA ARG A 42 11.88 -10.54 -2.91
C ARG A 42 11.94 -9.01 -2.93
N GLN A 43 10.83 -8.35 -3.28
CA GLN A 43 10.73 -6.89 -3.25
C GLN A 43 10.77 -6.36 -1.82
N LEU A 44 10.03 -6.97 -0.89
CA LEU A 44 10.05 -6.57 0.52
C LEU A 44 11.46 -6.68 1.12
N LEU A 45 12.15 -7.80 0.86
CA LEU A 45 13.54 -7.99 1.27
C LEU A 45 14.47 -6.90 0.68
N LYS A 46 14.27 -6.51 -0.58
CA LYS A 46 15.02 -5.39 -1.20
C LYS A 46 14.78 -4.08 -0.45
N TYR A 47 13.54 -3.76 -0.10
CA TYR A 47 13.23 -2.55 0.66
C TYR A 47 13.83 -2.58 2.07
N VAL A 48 13.80 -3.72 2.75
CA VAL A 48 14.44 -3.89 4.07
C VAL A 48 15.95 -3.66 3.99
N ARG A 49 16.62 -4.20 2.96
CA ARG A 49 18.05 -3.98 2.75
C ARG A 49 18.39 -2.51 2.47
N ILE A 50 17.54 -1.81 1.71
CA ILE A 50 17.70 -0.37 1.46
C ILE A 50 17.50 0.40 2.78
N ALA A 51 16.45 0.08 3.53
CA ALA A 51 16.13 0.74 4.81
C ALA A 51 17.23 0.54 5.86
N ARG A 52 17.86 -0.64 5.92
CA ARG A 52 18.99 -0.92 6.84
C ARG A 52 20.23 -0.08 6.56
N ARG A 53 20.43 0.34 5.30
CA ARG A 53 21.57 1.16 4.90
C ARG A 53 21.28 2.66 5.06
N ALA A 54 20.02 3.03 5.23
CA ALA A 54 19.63 4.41 5.43
C ALA A 54 19.92 4.85 6.87
N LYS A 55 20.11 6.15 7.06
CA LYS A 55 20.22 6.74 8.39
C LYS A 55 18.84 6.74 9.07
N GLY A 56 18.80 6.47 10.37
CA GLY A 56 17.58 6.48 11.18
C GLY A 56 16.97 5.09 11.43
N SER A 57 15.72 5.07 11.91
CA SER A 57 15.01 3.82 12.22
C SER A 57 14.72 3.03 10.94
N THR A 58 15.27 1.82 10.83
CA THR A 58 15.04 0.93 9.68
C THR A 58 13.55 0.67 9.44
N GLY A 59 12.77 0.49 10.50
CA GLY A 59 11.33 0.25 10.39
C GLY A 59 10.59 1.46 9.80
N GLN A 60 10.91 2.66 10.28
CA GLN A 60 10.34 3.90 9.75
C GLN A 60 10.71 4.11 8.28
N VAL A 61 11.98 3.96 7.92
CA VAL A 61 12.44 4.13 6.54
C VAL A 61 11.80 3.07 5.63
N LEU A 62 11.62 1.84 6.10
CA LEU A 62 10.92 0.79 5.35
C LEU A 62 9.50 1.22 5.00
N LEU A 63 8.74 1.71 5.98
CA LEU A 63 7.36 2.14 5.74
C LEU A 63 7.31 3.36 4.81
N GLN A 64 8.23 4.33 4.98
CA GLN A 64 8.35 5.46 4.05
C GLN A 64 8.64 5.00 2.62
N LEU A 65 9.54 4.04 2.43
CA LEU A 65 9.85 3.49 1.10
C LEU A 65 8.64 2.83 0.44
N LEU A 66 7.77 2.19 1.22
CA LEU A 66 6.57 1.51 0.73
C LEU A 66 5.45 2.51 0.43
N GLU A 67 5.24 3.49 1.29
CA GLU A 67 4.21 4.52 1.11
C GLU A 67 4.52 5.45 -0.08
N MET A 68 5.80 5.76 -0.30
CA MET A 68 6.26 6.64 -1.39
C MET A 68 6.34 5.95 -2.77
N ARG A 69 5.78 4.74 -2.92
CA ARG A 69 5.66 4.09 -4.23
C ARG A 69 4.55 4.73 -5.05
N LEU A 70 4.73 4.86 -6.37
CA LEU A 70 3.75 5.47 -7.26
C LEU A 70 2.38 4.80 -7.18
N ASP A 71 2.31 3.46 -7.18
CA ASP A 71 1.02 2.76 -7.05
C ASP A 71 0.31 3.05 -5.73
N ASN A 72 1.06 3.16 -4.63
CA ASN A 72 0.51 3.54 -3.35
C ASN A 72 0.09 5.03 -3.30
N VAL A 73 0.90 5.94 -3.84
CA VAL A 73 0.57 7.38 -3.91
C VAL A 73 -0.73 7.61 -4.69
N ILE A 74 -0.91 6.95 -5.85
CA ILE A 74 -2.15 7.04 -6.65
C ILE A 74 -3.36 6.55 -5.85
N PHE A 75 -3.21 5.46 -5.10
CA PHE A 75 -4.27 4.95 -4.21
C PHE A 75 -4.57 5.95 -3.08
N ARG A 76 -3.54 6.50 -2.43
CA ARG A 76 -3.68 7.50 -1.35
C ARG A 76 -4.30 8.83 -1.82
N LEU A 77 -4.09 9.19 -3.09
CA LEU A 77 -4.74 10.32 -3.76
C LEU A 77 -6.20 10.04 -4.16
N GLY A 78 -6.70 8.80 -3.99
CA GLY A 78 -8.06 8.44 -4.38
C GLY A 78 -8.26 8.28 -5.90
N MET A 79 -7.19 8.40 -6.69
CA MET A 79 -7.25 8.22 -8.15
C MET A 79 -7.50 6.77 -8.58
N ALA A 80 -7.36 5.82 -7.65
CA ALA A 80 -7.73 4.43 -7.82
C ALA A 80 -8.36 3.87 -6.54
N PRO A 81 -9.33 2.95 -6.64
CA PRO A 81 -10.02 2.40 -5.47
C PRO A 81 -9.16 1.41 -4.66
N THR A 82 -8.14 0.81 -5.27
CA THR A 82 -7.25 -0.18 -4.64
C THR A 82 -5.83 -0.05 -5.18
N ILE A 83 -4.82 -0.51 -4.42
CA ILE A 83 -3.41 -0.53 -4.86
C ILE A 83 -3.21 -1.38 -6.13
N PRO A 84 -3.81 -2.58 -6.29
CA PRO A 84 -3.76 -3.31 -7.56
C PRO A 84 -4.38 -2.53 -8.73
N GLY A 85 -5.48 -1.80 -8.51
CA GLY A 85 -6.08 -0.92 -9.52
C GLY A 85 -5.13 0.21 -9.92
N ALA A 86 -4.49 0.88 -8.95
CA ALA A 86 -3.46 1.88 -9.21
C ALA A 86 -2.29 1.32 -10.04
N ARG A 87 -1.84 0.11 -9.69
CA ARG A 87 -0.79 -0.61 -10.43
C ARG A 87 -1.17 -0.87 -11.88
N GLN A 88 -2.43 -1.23 -12.13
CA GLN A 88 -2.93 -1.43 -13.50
C GLN A 88 -2.88 -0.12 -14.29
N LEU A 89 -3.31 1.00 -13.69
CA LEU A 89 -3.24 2.32 -14.32
C LEU A 89 -1.81 2.71 -14.71
N VAL A 90 -0.85 2.49 -13.81
CA VAL A 90 0.57 2.73 -14.06
C VAL A 90 1.08 1.83 -15.18
N ASN A 91 0.91 0.51 -15.07
CA ASN A 91 1.38 -0.45 -16.09
C ASN A 91 0.82 -0.14 -17.49
N HIS A 92 -0.42 0.33 -17.57
CA HIS A 92 -1.12 0.66 -18.81
C HIS A 92 -0.85 2.10 -19.29
N ARG A 93 0.09 2.81 -18.69
CA ARG A 93 0.54 4.16 -19.13
C ARG A 93 -0.55 5.23 -19.07
N HIS A 94 -1.43 5.16 -18.07
CA HIS A 94 -2.45 6.18 -17.82
C HIS A 94 -1.94 7.35 -16.95
N ILE A 95 -0.81 7.16 -16.28
CA ILE A 95 -0.27 8.10 -15.29
C ILE A 95 0.94 8.83 -15.87
N LEU A 96 1.01 10.12 -15.58
CA LEU A 96 2.15 10.98 -15.82
C LEU A 96 2.75 11.41 -14.48
N VAL A 97 4.08 11.46 -14.41
CA VAL A 97 4.81 12.07 -13.30
C VAL A 97 5.66 13.19 -13.90
N ASN A 98 5.45 14.43 -13.45
CA ASN A 98 6.08 15.62 -14.03
C ASN A 98 5.92 15.66 -15.56
N ASP A 99 4.70 15.43 -16.04
CA ASP A 99 4.32 15.36 -17.47
C ASP A 99 4.96 14.23 -18.30
N HIS A 100 5.77 13.37 -17.69
CA HIS A 100 6.34 12.19 -18.34
C HIS A 100 5.54 10.92 -18.04
N THR A 101 5.30 10.09 -19.06
CA THR A 101 4.61 8.80 -18.86
C THR A 101 5.47 7.83 -18.06
N VAL A 102 5.00 7.43 -16.88
CA VAL A 102 5.67 6.44 -16.03
C VAL A 102 4.85 5.15 -15.99
N ASN A 103 5.50 4.02 -16.28
CA ASN A 103 4.88 2.69 -16.29
C ASN A 103 5.46 1.73 -15.24
N ILE A 104 6.15 2.26 -14.23
CA ILE A 104 6.79 1.47 -13.17
C ILE A 104 6.04 1.74 -11.85
N PRO A 105 5.22 0.79 -11.35
CA PRO A 105 4.46 0.95 -10.11
C PRO A 105 5.33 1.19 -8.88
N SER A 106 6.54 0.61 -8.88
CA SER A 106 7.53 0.78 -7.82
C SER A 106 8.37 2.04 -7.96
N TYR A 107 8.03 2.96 -8.87
CA TYR A 107 8.66 4.26 -8.96
C TYR A 107 8.59 4.93 -7.59
N ARG A 108 9.74 5.44 -7.12
CA ARG A 108 9.84 6.09 -5.82
C ARG A 108 9.58 7.57 -6.02
N CYS A 109 8.38 8.00 -5.65
CA CYS A 109 8.02 9.40 -5.67
C CYS A 109 8.93 10.20 -4.73
N LYS A 110 9.28 11.40 -5.17
CA LYS A 110 10.04 12.37 -4.42
C LYS A 110 9.15 13.53 -4.03
N PRO A 111 9.48 14.27 -2.97
CA PRO A 111 8.89 15.59 -2.76
C PRO A 111 9.00 16.42 -4.04
N GLN A 112 7.97 17.22 -4.30
CA GLN A 112 7.76 18.03 -5.51
C GLN A 112 7.42 17.26 -6.79
N ASP A 113 7.25 15.93 -6.74
CA ASP A 113 6.69 15.20 -7.87
C ASP A 113 5.19 15.55 -8.05
N PHE A 114 4.81 15.88 -9.27
CA PHE A 114 3.43 16.09 -9.70
C PHE A 114 2.91 14.84 -10.41
N ILE A 115 1.80 14.30 -9.93
CA ILE A 115 1.11 13.15 -10.52
C ILE A 115 -0.10 13.66 -11.28
N SER A 116 -0.17 13.39 -12.57
CA SER A 116 -1.30 13.76 -13.42
C SER A 116 -1.76 12.59 -14.28
N ILE A 117 -2.89 12.77 -14.93
CA ILE A 117 -3.53 11.75 -15.76
C ILE A 117 -3.23 12.08 -17.21
N LYS A 118 -2.91 11.04 -17.99
CA LYS A 118 -2.74 11.19 -19.44
C LYS A 118 -4.04 11.64 -20.08
N ASP A 119 -3.95 12.66 -20.93
CA ASP A 119 -5.11 13.21 -21.65
C ASP A 119 -5.64 12.25 -22.71
N ARG A 120 -6.46 11.31 -22.25
CA ARG A 120 -7.16 10.30 -23.04
C ARG A 120 -8.50 10.07 -22.35
N GLN A 121 -9.57 10.08 -23.13
CA GLN A 121 -10.94 9.94 -22.64
C GLN A 121 -11.12 8.71 -21.71
N LYS A 122 -10.54 7.56 -22.09
CA LYS A 122 -10.58 6.34 -21.26
C LYS A 122 -9.89 6.52 -19.90
N SER A 123 -8.71 7.14 -19.86
CA SER A 123 -7.99 7.39 -18.59
C SER A 123 -8.80 8.31 -17.69
N GLN A 124 -9.32 9.40 -18.27
CA GLN A 124 -10.11 10.40 -17.57
C GLN A 124 -11.37 9.78 -16.96
N ALA A 125 -12.10 8.96 -17.71
CA ALA A 125 -13.31 8.30 -17.24
C ALA A 125 -13.06 7.36 -16.04
N ILE A 126 -12.01 6.53 -16.11
CA ILE A 126 -11.69 5.57 -15.04
C ILE A 126 -11.35 6.28 -13.72
N ILE A 127 -10.52 7.33 -13.80
CA ILE A 127 -10.03 8.02 -12.61
C ILE A 127 -11.10 8.95 -12.04
N THR A 128 -11.93 9.59 -12.87
CA THR A 128 -13.08 10.38 -12.38
C THR A 128 -14.01 9.51 -11.54
N ARG A 129 -14.38 8.33 -12.05
CA ARG A 129 -15.20 7.36 -11.30
C ARG A 129 -14.54 6.92 -10.00
N SER A 130 -13.22 6.77 -9.99
CA SER A 130 -12.46 6.39 -8.79
C SER A 130 -12.46 7.49 -7.74
N MET A 131 -12.25 8.75 -8.17
CA MET A 131 -12.29 9.91 -7.28
C MET A 131 -13.69 10.14 -6.71
N ASP A 132 -14.75 9.87 -7.48
CA ASP A 132 -16.13 9.94 -7.00
C ASP A 132 -16.41 8.93 -5.89
N TYR A 133 -15.88 7.72 -6.03
CA TYR A 133 -15.94 6.69 -4.98
C TYR A 133 -15.08 7.08 -3.76
N SER A 134 -13.99 7.82 -3.96
CA SER A 134 -13.04 8.14 -2.90
C SER A 134 -13.33 9.45 -2.16
N ARG A 135 -14.44 10.16 -2.44
CA ARG A 135 -14.74 11.49 -1.85
C ARG A 135 -14.78 11.54 -0.31
N GLY A 136 -14.87 10.38 0.37
CA GLY A 136 -14.82 10.29 1.82
C GLY A 136 -13.45 9.93 2.43
N TYR A 137 -12.44 9.63 1.61
CA TYR A 137 -11.12 9.26 2.12
C TYR A 137 -10.28 10.51 2.37
N LYS A 138 -9.69 10.60 3.57
CA LYS A 138 -8.77 11.67 3.92
C LYS A 138 -7.43 11.46 3.21
N THR A 139 -7.06 12.39 2.34
CA THR A 139 -5.71 12.45 1.75
C THR A 139 -4.67 12.63 2.87
N PRO A 140 -3.62 11.81 2.94
CA PRO A 140 -2.56 11.98 3.93
C PRO A 140 -1.82 13.32 3.76
N ASN A 141 -1.28 13.86 4.85
CA ASN A 141 -0.67 15.20 4.88
C ASN A 141 0.50 15.40 3.89
N HIS A 142 1.21 14.33 3.56
CA HIS A 142 2.34 14.39 2.61
C HIS A 142 1.92 14.55 1.15
N LEU A 143 0.62 14.48 0.86
CA LEU A 143 0.05 14.59 -0.48
C LEU A 143 -0.99 15.70 -0.53
N THR A 144 -1.07 16.38 -1.68
CA THR A 144 -2.18 17.27 -2.00
C THR A 144 -2.86 16.77 -3.26
N LEU A 145 -4.20 16.85 -3.28
CA LEU A 145 -5.01 16.54 -4.45
C LEU A 145 -5.77 17.80 -4.87
N ASP A 146 -5.58 18.23 -6.11
CA ASP A 146 -6.49 19.14 -6.79
C ASP A 146 -7.52 18.31 -7.56
N SER A 147 -8.71 18.18 -6.98
CA SER A 147 -9.82 17.41 -7.56
C SER A 147 -10.35 18.02 -8.86
N SER A 148 -10.17 19.33 -9.08
CA SER A 148 -10.65 20.02 -10.28
C SER A 148 -9.78 19.68 -11.49
N GLN A 149 -8.46 19.75 -11.31
CA GLN A 149 -7.48 19.43 -12.34
C GLN A 149 -7.14 17.95 -12.40
N LYS A 150 -7.59 17.17 -11.40
CA LYS A 150 -7.23 15.75 -11.22
C LYS A 150 -5.72 15.56 -11.16
N LYS A 151 -5.06 16.47 -10.45
CA LYS A 151 -3.61 16.49 -10.25
C LYS A 151 -3.31 16.27 -8.78
N GLY A 152 -2.32 15.44 -8.50
CA GLY A 152 -1.76 15.25 -7.17
C GLY A 152 -0.35 15.80 -7.10
N SER A 153 0.08 16.21 -5.91
CA SER A 153 1.47 16.54 -5.62
C SER A 153 1.97 15.81 -4.38
N VAL A 154 3.24 15.46 -4.38
CA VAL A 154 3.94 14.96 -3.21
C VAL A 154 4.63 16.12 -2.54
N ASN A 155 4.17 16.54 -1.37
CA ASN A 155 4.70 17.74 -0.71
C ASN A 155 5.97 17.45 0.08
N GLN A 156 5.99 16.29 0.74
CA GLN A 156 7.08 15.87 1.61
C GLN A 156 7.16 14.34 1.69
N ILE A 157 8.19 13.84 2.37
CA ILE A 157 8.25 12.42 2.74
C ILE A 157 7.22 12.19 3.85
N ILE A 158 6.53 11.04 3.81
CA ILE A 158 5.53 10.70 4.81
C ILE A 158 6.11 10.57 6.22
N ASP A 159 5.42 11.19 7.18
CA ASP A 159 5.69 11.01 8.61
C ASP A 159 5.09 9.70 9.11
N ARG A 160 5.72 9.10 10.12
CA ARG A 160 5.28 7.81 10.69
C ARG A 160 3.83 7.83 11.18
N GLU A 161 3.38 8.97 11.69
CA GLU A 161 2.03 9.21 12.22
C GLU A 161 0.96 9.30 11.12
N SER A 162 1.36 9.72 9.91
CA SER A 162 0.46 9.81 8.76
C SER A 162 0.21 8.45 8.09
N ILE A 163 0.91 7.40 8.52
CA ILE A 163 0.76 6.05 8.00
C ILE A 163 -0.46 5.39 8.64
N GLY A 164 -1.53 5.21 7.87
CA GLY A 164 -2.78 4.59 8.37
C GLY A 164 -2.70 3.08 8.67
N LEU A 165 -1.57 2.43 8.35
CA LEU A 165 -1.36 1.02 8.62
C LEU A 165 -0.92 0.79 10.07
N LYS A 166 -1.78 0.14 10.86
CA LYS A 166 -1.45 -0.34 12.21
C LYS A 166 -0.61 -1.62 12.12
N ILE A 167 0.70 -1.45 12.17
CA ILE A 167 1.67 -2.55 12.11
C ILE A 167 2.82 -2.30 13.08
N ASN A 168 3.43 -3.38 13.59
CA ASN A 168 4.67 -3.31 14.33
C ASN A 168 5.86 -3.59 13.40
N GLU A 169 6.45 -2.52 12.86
CA GLU A 169 7.57 -2.60 11.94
C GLU A 169 8.83 -3.23 12.54
N LEU A 170 9.01 -3.18 13.87
CA LEU A 170 10.18 -3.79 14.53
C LEU A 170 10.18 -5.30 14.34
N LEU A 171 9.01 -5.94 14.46
CA LEU A 171 8.85 -7.38 14.26
C LEU A 171 9.18 -7.81 12.82
N VAL A 172 8.89 -6.95 11.84
CA VAL A 172 9.26 -7.17 10.44
C VAL A 172 10.78 -7.08 10.27
N VAL A 173 11.42 -6.07 10.86
CA VAL A 173 12.88 -5.91 10.79
C VAL A 173 13.59 -7.09 11.46
N GLU A 174 13.12 -7.51 12.64
CA GLU A 174 13.65 -8.66 13.37
C GLU A 174 13.54 -9.97 12.59
N TYR A 175 12.42 -10.19 11.89
CA TYR A 175 12.22 -11.37 11.05
C TYR A 175 13.39 -11.54 10.06
N TYR A 176 13.71 -10.47 9.34
CA TYR A 176 14.80 -10.47 8.36
C TYR A 176 16.20 -10.40 8.99
N SER A 177 16.34 -10.04 10.27
CA SER A 177 17.64 -10.03 10.95
C SER A 177 18.05 -11.42 11.40
N ARG A 178 17.09 -12.32 11.63
CA ARG A 178 17.34 -13.70 12.04
C ARG A 178 17.39 -14.72 10.90
N GLN A 179 16.96 -14.32 9.70
CA GLN A 179 17.08 -15.14 8.49
C GLN A 179 18.25 -14.73 7.58
N ALA A 180 18.93 -13.63 7.89
CA ALA A 180 20.14 -13.18 7.21
C ALA A 180 21.37 -13.76 7.89
#